data_AF-A0A8J5IS66-F1
#
_entry.id   AF-A0A8J5IS66-F1
#
_cell.length_a   1.000
_cell.length_b   1.000
_cell.length_c   1.000
_cell.angle_alpha   90.00
_cell.angle_beta   90.00
_cell.angle_gamma   90.00
#
_symmetry.space_group_name_H-M   'P 1'
#
loop_
_entity.id
_entity.type
_entity.pdbx_description
1 polymer ?
#
loop_
_entity_poly.entity_id
_entity_poly.type
_entity_poly.pdbx_seq_one_letter_code
_entity_poly.pdbx_strand_id
1 'polypeptide(L)'
;MVRLITEDKTFHYHPYALYATVSTFQQTNIPTVSVLPNGLAVDCTGHAPGNEADADIFRQNAEFHYKALGKAEREMDIADDGELVATYPDSWAVLADKNFQSLSEDLRVVTPFRKSTEQRLTPDQVETNRSLAHDRRIANKFLGRLTSLWAICSDKYRWDESQYDPYWQMCVALTNVHVNSEPLNDEDGDNFKRYLQELVETGVERREKRHESQKK
;
A
#
# COMPACT_ATOMS: atom_id res chain seq x y z
N MET A 1 -2.38 -8.78 29.28
CA MET A 1 -2.36 -7.51 28.51
C MET A 1 -2.95 -7.82 27.16
N VAL A 2 -4.17 -7.36 26.89
CA VAL A 2 -4.85 -7.59 25.61
C VAL A 2 -4.24 -6.58 24.64
N ARG A 3 -3.53 -7.07 23.61
CA ARG A 3 -3.14 -6.29 22.42
C ARG A 3 -4.33 -6.31 21.45
N LEU A 4 -4.17 -5.87 20.20
CA LEU A 4 -5.17 -5.95 19.10
C LEU A 4 -5.61 -7.40 18.74
N ILE A 5 -5.54 -8.33 19.71
CA ILE A 5 -5.77 -9.77 19.64
C ILE A 5 -7.27 -10.01 19.49
N THR A 6 -7.72 -9.94 18.25
CA THR A 6 -8.78 -10.80 17.77
C THR A 6 -8.24 -11.55 16.55
N GLU A 7 -7.95 -12.84 16.73
CA GLU A 7 -7.92 -13.86 15.66
C GLU A 7 -6.83 -13.73 14.58
N ASP A 8 -5.54 -13.96 14.89
CA ASP A 8 -4.47 -14.15 13.88
C ASP A 8 -4.34 -13.04 12.78
N LYS A 9 -4.84 -11.83 13.08
CA LYS A 9 -5.01 -10.71 12.14
C LYS A 9 -4.06 -9.53 12.41
N THR A 10 -2.90 -9.76 13.02
CA THR A 10 -1.95 -8.67 13.35
C THR A 10 -0.64 -8.82 12.60
N PHE A 11 -0.01 -7.69 12.26
CA PHE A 11 1.35 -7.68 11.73
C PHE A 11 2.36 -8.18 12.78
N HIS A 12 3.49 -8.73 12.32
CA HIS A 12 4.46 -9.38 13.20
C HIS A 12 5.26 -8.38 14.03
N TYR A 13 5.77 -7.32 13.39
CA TYR A 13 6.57 -6.29 14.03
C TYR A 13 5.74 -5.06 14.44
N HIS A 14 4.59 -4.83 13.81
CA HIS A 14 3.72 -3.68 14.05
C HIS A 14 2.31 -4.11 14.49
N PRO A 15 2.14 -4.78 15.66
CA PRO A 15 0.86 -5.34 16.09
C PRO A 15 -0.23 -4.29 16.41
N TYR A 16 0.13 -3.01 16.42
CA TYR A 16 -0.75 -1.85 16.61
C TYR A 16 -1.28 -1.28 15.28
N ALA A 17 -0.85 -1.82 14.13
CA ALA A 17 -1.35 -1.44 12.82
C ALA A 17 -2.47 -2.37 12.35
N LEU A 18 -3.52 -1.79 11.76
CA LEU A 18 -4.69 -2.55 11.26
C LEU A 18 -4.48 -3.10 9.87
N TYR A 19 -3.90 -2.29 8.97
CA TYR A 19 -3.68 -2.67 7.57
C TYR A 19 -2.45 -1.94 7.01
N ALA A 20 -2.00 -2.41 5.85
CA ALA A 20 -0.97 -1.78 5.06
C ALA A 20 -1.56 -1.21 3.77
N THR A 21 -1.20 0.01 3.41
CA THR A 21 -1.62 0.65 2.16
C THR A 21 -0.47 0.71 1.17
N VAL A 22 -0.78 0.42 -0.09
CA VAL A 22 0.17 0.41 -1.20
C VAL A 22 -0.50 0.97 -2.45
N SER A 23 0.23 1.76 -3.24
CA SER A 23 -0.16 2.14 -4.58
C SER A 23 0.36 1.13 -5.61
N THR A 24 -0.43 0.86 -6.63
CA THR A 24 0.06 0.19 -7.84
C THR A 24 0.25 1.21 -8.95
N PHE A 25 1.19 0.94 -9.86
CA PHE A 25 1.49 1.81 -10.99
C PHE A 25 1.03 1.17 -12.28
N GLN A 26 -0.25 1.32 -12.65
CA GLN A 26 -0.68 0.95 -13.98
C GLN A 26 -0.44 2.10 -14.97
N GLN A 27 0.84 2.39 -15.22
CA GLN A 27 1.32 3.47 -16.09
C GLN A 27 0.78 4.88 -15.75
N THR A 28 -0.45 5.19 -16.18
CA THR A 28 -1.13 6.48 -15.98
C THR A 28 -2.18 6.44 -14.88
N ASN A 29 -2.52 5.25 -14.38
CA ASN A 29 -3.54 5.06 -13.35
C ASN A 29 -2.85 4.53 -12.10
N ILE A 30 -2.99 5.25 -10.99
CA ILE A 30 -2.37 4.91 -9.71
C ILE A 30 -3.46 4.66 -8.65
N PRO A 31 -4.17 3.53 -8.68
CA PRO A 31 -5.05 3.21 -7.55
C PRO A 31 -4.22 2.73 -6.35
N THR A 32 -4.79 2.91 -5.16
CA THR A 32 -4.25 2.38 -3.90
C THR A 32 -5.12 1.23 -3.40
N VAL A 33 -4.50 0.32 -2.65
CA VAL A 33 -5.18 -0.78 -1.96
C VAL A 33 -4.73 -0.81 -0.51
N SER A 34 -5.68 -0.99 0.41
CA SER A 34 -5.44 -1.23 1.83
C SER A 34 -5.68 -2.70 2.16
N VAL A 35 -4.68 -3.38 2.71
CA VAL A 35 -4.65 -4.84 2.89
C VAL A 35 -4.38 -5.21 4.35
N LEU A 36 -5.22 -6.06 4.92
CA LEU A 36 -5.10 -6.59 6.27
C LEU A 36 -3.91 -7.57 6.41
N PRO A 37 -3.46 -7.87 7.63
CA PRO A 37 -2.40 -8.86 7.88
C PRO A 37 -2.73 -10.27 7.38
N ASN A 38 -4.01 -10.62 7.27
CA ASN A 38 -4.45 -11.90 6.71
C ASN A 38 -4.45 -11.93 5.17
N GLY A 39 -4.06 -10.84 4.51
CA GLY A 39 -3.96 -10.74 3.05
C GLY A 39 -5.22 -10.27 2.34
N LEU A 40 -6.32 -10.00 3.04
CA LEU A 40 -7.54 -9.49 2.42
C LEU A 40 -7.49 -7.97 2.26
N ALA A 41 -7.82 -7.47 1.08
CA ALA A 41 -8.06 -6.06 0.85
C ALA A 41 -9.36 -5.60 1.53
N VAL A 42 -9.29 -4.51 2.27
CA VAL A 42 -10.44 -3.88 2.94
C VAL A 42 -10.94 -2.64 2.23
N ASP A 43 -10.10 -2.06 1.38
CA ASP A 43 -10.43 -0.85 0.64
C ASP A 43 -9.50 -0.69 -0.57
N CYS A 44 -10.01 0.02 -1.58
CA CYS A 44 -9.23 0.47 -2.72
C CYS A 44 -9.80 1.77 -3.28
N THR A 45 -8.92 2.66 -3.73
CA THR A 45 -9.35 3.90 -4.39
C THR A 45 -9.68 3.67 -5.86
N GLY A 46 -10.36 4.65 -6.46
CA GLY A 46 -10.39 4.79 -7.92
C GLY A 46 -8.99 5.13 -8.47
N HIS A 47 -8.90 5.19 -9.80
CA HIS A 47 -7.70 5.66 -10.48
C HIS A 47 -7.44 7.13 -10.19
N ALA A 48 -6.15 7.41 -10.04
CA ALA A 48 -5.61 8.75 -10.03
C ALA A 48 -4.67 8.92 -11.25
N PRO A 49 -4.59 10.12 -11.83
CA PRO A 49 -3.61 10.43 -12.86
C PRO A 49 -2.18 10.15 -12.41
N GLY A 50 -1.34 9.69 -13.34
CA GLY A 50 0.04 9.25 -13.05
C GLY A 50 1.01 10.33 -12.52
N ASN A 51 0.60 11.60 -12.47
CA ASN A 51 1.35 12.71 -11.91
C ASN A 51 0.88 13.11 -10.50
N GLU A 52 -0.16 12.47 -9.98
CA GLU A 52 -0.66 12.69 -8.64
C GLU A 52 0.24 12.00 -7.61
N ALA A 53 0.49 12.68 -6.49
CA ALA A 53 1.31 12.10 -5.43
C ALA A 53 0.49 11.07 -4.65
N ASP A 54 1.11 9.95 -4.27
CA ASP A 54 0.43 8.89 -3.51
C ASP A 54 -0.23 9.41 -2.22
N ALA A 55 0.41 10.38 -1.57
CA ALA A 55 -0.14 11.04 -0.39
C ALA A 55 -1.45 11.79 -0.69
N ASP A 56 -1.59 12.40 -1.87
CA ASP A 56 -2.80 13.14 -2.23
C ASP A 56 -3.96 12.19 -2.54
N ILE A 57 -3.68 11.06 -3.20
CA ILE A 57 -4.65 9.97 -3.43
C ILE A 57 -5.14 9.43 -2.08
N PHE A 58 -4.24 9.22 -1.13
CA PHE A 58 -4.59 8.80 0.22
C PHE A 58 -5.48 9.83 0.93
N ARG A 59 -5.16 11.13 0.83
CA ARG A 59 -5.97 12.20 1.43
C ARG A 59 -7.37 12.28 0.83
N GLN A 60 -7.51 12.04 -0.47
CA GLN A 60 -8.82 11.98 -1.11
C GLN A 60 -9.69 10.85 -0.53
N ASN A 61 -9.06 9.79 -0.03
CA ASN A 61 -9.71 8.68 0.65
C ASN A 61 -9.70 8.78 2.18
N ALA A 62 -9.44 9.98 2.74
CA ALA A 62 -9.25 10.15 4.17
C ALA A 62 -10.48 9.74 5.00
N GLU A 63 -11.70 9.89 4.47
CA GLU A 63 -12.93 9.48 5.19
C GLU A 63 -12.91 7.99 5.56
N PHE A 64 -12.50 7.13 4.61
CA PHE A 64 -12.32 5.71 4.88
C PHE A 64 -11.27 5.49 5.98
N HIS A 65 -10.11 6.14 5.86
CA HIS A 65 -9.02 5.96 6.82
C HIS A 65 -9.36 6.46 8.22
N TYR A 66 -9.99 7.62 8.37
CA TYR A 66 -10.44 8.13 9.67
C TYR A 66 -11.41 7.17 10.35
N LYS A 67 -12.37 6.64 9.59
CA LYS A 67 -13.35 5.69 10.11
C LYS A 67 -12.73 4.34 10.46
N ALA A 68 -11.85 3.83 9.61
CA ALA A 68 -11.24 2.51 9.79
C ALA A 68 -10.22 2.47 10.92
N LEU A 69 -9.46 3.55 11.12
CA LEU A 69 -8.39 3.61 12.12
C LEU A 69 -8.89 4.02 13.52
N GLY A 70 -10.04 4.69 13.63
CA GLY A 70 -10.57 5.11 14.94
C GLY A 70 -10.82 3.93 15.87
N LYS A 71 -10.27 4.00 17.10
CA LYS A 71 -10.52 3.01 18.15
C LYS A 71 -11.96 3.12 18.62
N ALA A 72 -12.63 1.99 18.76
CA ALA A 72 -13.90 1.95 19.48
C ALA A 72 -13.67 2.22 20.99
N GLU A 73 -14.71 2.64 21.72
CA GLU A 73 -14.63 2.91 23.16
C GLU A 73 -14.03 1.73 23.96
N ARG A 74 -14.46 0.49 23.63
CA ARG A 74 -13.92 -0.75 24.22
C ARG A 74 -12.46 -1.05 23.86
N GLU A 75 -11.92 -0.38 22.85
CA GLU A 75 -10.56 -0.58 22.34
C GLU A 75 -9.58 0.46 22.90
N MET A 76 -10.08 1.51 23.56
CA MET A 76 -9.25 2.56 24.17
C MET A 76 -8.34 2.01 25.28
N ASP A 77 -8.77 0.96 25.97
CA ASP A 77 -8.00 0.30 27.03
C ASP A 77 -7.01 -0.76 26.51
N ILE A 78 -7.01 -1.04 25.20
CA ILE A 78 -6.07 -1.97 24.59
C ILE A 78 -4.68 -1.32 24.60
N ALA A 79 -3.69 -2.07 25.10
CA ALA A 79 -2.33 -1.59 25.18
C ALA A 79 -1.75 -1.28 23.79
N ASP A 80 -1.25 -0.06 23.64
CA ASP A 80 -0.71 0.47 22.41
C ASP A 80 0.55 1.28 22.72
N ASP A 81 1.70 0.66 22.49
CA ASP A 81 3.04 1.24 22.64
C ASP A 81 3.67 1.54 21.27
N GLY A 82 2.86 1.59 20.22
CA GLY A 82 3.31 1.78 18.85
C GLY A 82 3.72 3.21 18.51
N GLU A 83 4.43 3.35 17.39
CA GLU A 83 4.83 4.66 16.86
C GLU A 83 3.63 5.62 16.70
N LEU A 84 3.87 6.90 16.96
CA LEU A 84 2.90 8.00 16.86
C LEU A 84 1.68 7.91 17.81
N VAL A 85 1.65 7.00 18.78
CA VAL A 85 0.52 6.87 19.74
C VAL A 85 0.29 8.15 20.56
N ALA A 86 1.35 8.87 20.92
CA ALA A 86 1.22 10.11 21.69
C ALA A 86 0.52 11.22 20.90
N THR A 87 0.64 11.21 19.57
CA THR A 87 -0.01 12.15 18.66
C THR A 87 -1.43 11.72 18.33
N TYR A 88 -1.66 10.42 18.16
CA TYR A 88 -2.95 9.83 17.77
C TYR A 88 -3.38 8.71 18.74
N PRO A 89 -3.74 9.03 20.00
CA PRO A 89 -4.00 8.03 21.04
C PRO A 89 -5.28 7.21 20.79
N ASP A 90 -6.25 7.81 20.10
CA ASP A 90 -7.57 7.29 19.74
C ASP A 90 -7.59 6.58 18.37
N SER A 91 -6.43 6.39 17.76
CA SER A 91 -6.31 5.83 16.41
C SER A 91 -5.33 4.65 16.38
N TRP A 92 -5.70 3.60 15.67
CA TRP A 92 -4.78 2.56 15.25
C TRP A 92 -3.87 3.05 14.12
N ALA A 93 -2.80 2.30 13.83
CA ALA A 93 -1.88 2.69 12.76
C ALA A 93 -2.20 2.06 11.40
N VAL A 94 -1.73 2.72 10.34
CA VAL A 94 -1.62 2.15 8.99
C VAL A 94 -0.15 2.10 8.59
N LEU A 95 0.28 1.00 7.97
CA LEU A 95 1.64 0.89 7.43
C LEU A 95 1.65 1.33 5.97
N ALA A 96 2.55 2.24 5.59
CA ALA A 96 2.62 2.74 4.22
C ALA A 96 4.07 2.90 3.71
N ASP A 97 4.22 3.12 2.40
CA ASP A 97 5.53 3.40 1.81
C ASP A 97 6.05 4.80 2.07
N LYS A 98 7.31 5.01 1.73
CA LYS A 98 8.01 6.28 1.83
C LYS A 98 7.31 7.43 1.10
N ASN A 99 6.51 7.14 0.08
CA ASN A 99 5.73 8.11 -0.68
C ASN A 99 4.54 8.68 0.12
N PHE A 100 4.15 8.03 1.22
CA PHE A 100 3.09 8.46 2.13
C PHE A 100 3.64 9.20 3.36
N GLN A 101 4.95 9.50 3.43
CA GLN A 101 5.59 10.03 4.64
C GLN A 101 4.98 11.35 5.14
N SER A 102 4.52 12.22 4.23
CA SER A 102 3.88 13.49 4.57
C SER A 102 2.54 13.33 5.29
N LEU A 103 1.95 12.14 5.34
CA LEU A 103 0.66 11.88 5.98
C LEU A 103 0.76 11.60 7.48
N SER A 104 1.98 11.47 8.01
CA SER A 104 2.21 11.31 9.45
C SER A 104 1.81 12.54 10.28
N GLU A 105 1.52 13.67 9.61
CA GLU A 105 0.92 14.88 10.19
C GLU A 105 -0.62 14.84 10.19
N ASP A 106 -1.23 14.05 9.32
CA ASP A 106 -2.69 14.00 9.10
C ASP A 106 -3.35 12.83 9.85
N LEU A 107 -2.66 11.68 9.88
CA LEU A 107 -3.14 10.39 10.38
C LEU A 107 -1.97 9.60 11.00
N ARG A 108 -2.28 8.53 11.73
CA ARG A 108 -1.28 7.63 12.32
C ARG A 108 -0.64 6.70 11.26
N VAL A 109 0.07 7.28 10.31
CA VAL A 109 0.73 6.58 9.20
C VAL A 109 2.18 6.28 9.56
N VAL A 110 2.53 5.00 9.63
CA VAL A 110 3.90 4.54 9.86
C VAL A 110 4.58 4.30 8.52
N THR A 111 5.69 5.00 8.29
CA THR A 111 6.45 4.97 7.03
C THR A 111 7.93 4.77 7.30
N PRO A 112 8.70 4.20 6.35
CA PRO A 112 10.11 3.96 6.57
C PRO A 112 10.90 5.28 6.64
N PHE A 113 11.95 5.31 7.45
CA PHE A 113 12.90 6.41 7.49
C PHE A 113 13.54 6.63 6.13
N ARG A 114 13.53 7.88 5.67
CA ARG A 114 14.13 8.28 4.40
C ARG A 114 15.62 8.56 4.57
N LYS A 115 16.42 8.00 3.67
CA LYS A 115 17.83 8.42 3.53
C LYS A 115 17.86 9.84 2.95
N SER A 116 18.42 10.80 3.68
CA SER A 116 18.71 12.12 3.11
C SER A 116 19.99 12.04 2.26
N THR A 117 20.18 13.00 1.36
CA THR A 117 21.38 13.05 0.49
C THR A 117 22.67 13.10 1.30
N GLU A 118 22.61 13.66 2.52
CA GLU A 118 23.78 13.96 3.35
C GLU A 118 23.96 12.98 4.51
N GLN A 119 22.89 12.28 4.94
CA GLN A 119 22.91 11.43 6.13
C GLN A 119 22.56 9.98 5.81
N ARG A 120 23.39 9.06 6.30
CA ARG A 120 23.08 7.62 6.31
C ARG A 120 22.10 7.32 7.44
N LEU A 121 21.19 6.37 7.20
CA LEU A 121 20.33 5.82 8.24
C LEU A 121 21.19 5.21 9.35
N THR A 122 20.76 5.40 10.61
CA THR A 122 21.36 4.69 11.74
C THR A 122 21.05 3.19 11.66
N PRO A 123 21.83 2.31 12.33
CA PRO A 123 21.52 0.89 12.39
C PRO A 123 20.08 0.61 12.85
N ASP A 124 19.59 1.35 13.85
CA ASP A 124 18.23 1.20 14.37
C ASP A 124 17.18 1.58 13.31
N GLN A 125 17.37 2.69 12.59
CA GLN A 125 16.48 3.09 11.50
C GLN A 125 16.46 2.07 10.36
N VAL A 126 17.60 1.44 10.07
CA VAL A 126 17.67 0.35 9.07
C VAL A 126 16.85 -0.85 9.54
N GLU A 127 16.90 -1.19 10.82
CA GLU A 127 16.14 -2.31 11.37
C GLU A 127 14.64 -2.02 11.46
N THR A 128 14.24 -0.80 11.82
CA THR A 128 12.85 -0.35 11.73
C THR A 128 12.34 -0.45 10.28
N ASN A 129 13.12 0.04 9.31
CA ASN A 129 12.75 -0.08 7.90
C ASN A 129 12.63 -1.53 7.43
N ARG A 130 13.50 -2.42 7.91
CA ARG A 130 13.44 -3.87 7.60
C ARG A 130 12.16 -4.49 8.15
N SER A 131 11.85 -4.22 9.41
CA SER A 131 10.65 -4.70 10.09
C SER A 131 9.38 -4.20 9.40
N LEU A 132 9.35 -2.91 9.00
CA LEU A 132 8.23 -2.32 8.29
C LEU A 132 8.06 -2.90 6.88
N ALA A 133 9.16 -3.10 6.17
CA ALA A 133 9.15 -3.75 4.85
C ALA A 133 8.67 -5.21 4.93
N HIS A 134 8.99 -5.92 6.02
CA HIS A 134 8.51 -7.27 6.26
C HIS A 134 6.99 -7.30 6.37
N ASP A 135 6.41 -6.47 7.23
CA ASP A 135 4.98 -6.47 7.51
C ASP A 135 4.16 -5.94 6.32
N ARG A 136 4.63 -4.86 5.68
CA ARG A 136 3.98 -4.31 4.47
C ARG A 136 4.03 -5.25 3.27
N ARG A 137 4.91 -6.26 3.27
CA ARG A 137 5.04 -7.22 2.16
C ARG A 137 3.72 -7.91 1.84
N ILE A 138 2.79 -8.04 2.80
CA ILE A 138 1.48 -8.64 2.53
C ILE A 138 0.68 -7.85 1.48
N ALA A 139 0.75 -6.53 1.50
CA ALA A 139 0.08 -5.68 0.52
C ALA A 139 0.72 -5.82 -0.87
N ASN A 140 2.05 -5.95 -0.92
CA ASN A 140 2.78 -6.23 -2.17
C ASN A 140 2.42 -7.61 -2.73
N LYS A 141 2.27 -8.63 -1.87
CA LYS A 141 1.80 -9.96 -2.28
C LYS A 141 0.38 -9.88 -2.86
N PHE A 142 -0.52 -9.15 -2.21
CA PHE A 142 -1.87 -8.94 -2.75
C PHE A 142 -1.84 -8.33 -4.15
N LEU A 143 -1.05 -7.26 -4.35
CA LEU A 143 -0.89 -6.67 -5.68
C LEU A 143 -0.29 -7.64 -6.68
N GLY A 144 0.66 -8.49 -6.28
CA GLY A 144 1.22 -9.51 -7.15
C GLY A 144 0.22 -10.57 -7.58
N ARG A 145 -0.66 -11.03 -6.67
CA ARG A 145 -1.78 -11.91 -7.03
C ARG A 145 -2.73 -11.21 -7.99
N LEU A 146 -3.12 -9.97 -7.68
CA LEU A 146 -4.02 -9.14 -8.49
C LEU A 146 -3.48 -8.98 -9.93
N THR A 147 -2.23 -8.55 -10.08
CA THR A 147 -1.63 -8.34 -11.41
C THR A 147 -1.35 -9.65 -12.15
N SER A 148 -1.17 -10.77 -11.45
CA SER A 148 -1.01 -12.09 -12.09
C SER A 148 -2.33 -12.65 -12.59
N LEU A 149 -3.43 -12.42 -11.87
CA LEU A 149 -4.75 -12.94 -12.24
C LEU A 149 -5.44 -12.10 -13.31
N TRP A 150 -5.26 -10.77 -13.28
CA TRP A 150 -6.08 -9.86 -14.07
C TRP A 150 -5.23 -8.97 -14.98
N ALA A 151 -5.24 -9.29 -16.28
CA ALA A 151 -4.54 -8.51 -17.30
C ALA A 151 -4.97 -7.02 -17.33
N ILE A 152 -6.23 -6.73 -16.97
CA ILE A 152 -6.74 -5.35 -16.87
C ILE A 152 -6.02 -4.53 -15.78
N CYS A 153 -5.41 -5.18 -14.78
CA CYS A 153 -4.66 -4.55 -13.70
C CYS A 153 -3.14 -4.54 -13.97
N SER A 154 -2.63 -5.43 -14.82
CA SER A 154 -1.19 -5.50 -15.15
C SER A 154 -0.82 -4.71 -16.42
N ASP A 155 -1.67 -4.73 -17.45
CA ASP A 155 -1.34 -4.16 -18.75
C ASP A 155 -1.80 -2.71 -18.90
N LYS A 156 -1.44 -2.06 -20.01
CA LYS A 156 -2.00 -0.75 -20.34
C LYS A 156 -3.52 -0.87 -20.56
N TYR A 157 -4.31 -0.20 -19.74
CA TYR A 157 -5.74 -0.05 -19.99
C TYR A 157 -5.95 0.80 -21.27
N ARG A 158 -6.78 0.30 -22.20
CA ARG A 158 -7.00 0.93 -23.52
C ARG A 158 -8.45 1.34 -23.77
N TRP A 159 -9.35 1.05 -22.82
CA TRP A 159 -10.77 1.36 -22.95
C TRP A 159 -11.07 2.71 -22.33
N ASP A 160 -12.36 3.05 -22.27
CA ASP A 160 -12.83 4.28 -21.64
C ASP A 160 -12.43 4.32 -20.16
N GLU A 161 -11.67 5.35 -19.80
CA GLU A 161 -11.16 5.61 -18.46
C GLU A 161 -12.31 5.76 -17.45
N SER A 162 -13.48 6.25 -17.87
CA SER A 162 -14.69 6.33 -17.03
C SER A 162 -15.15 4.97 -16.50
N GLN A 163 -14.75 3.88 -17.15
CA GLN A 163 -15.10 2.51 -16.78
C GLN A 163 -14.01 1.80 -15.98
N TYR A 164 -12.84 2.43 -15.78
CA TYR A 164 -11.72 1.77 -15.13
C TYR A 164 -12.02 1.39 -13.67
N ASP A 165 -12.60 2.31 -12.89
CA ASP A 165 -12.79 2.11 -11.44
C ASP A 165 -13.70 0.91 -11.11
N PRO A 166 -14.85 0.72 -11.77
CA PRO A 166 -15.67 -0.47 -11.55
C PRO A 166 -14.92 -1.78 -11.84
N TYR A 167 -14.12 -1.84 -12.92
CA TYR A 167 -13.34 -3.04 -13.22
C TYR A 167 -12.24 -3.28 -12.20
N TRP A 168 -11.53 -2.22 -11.81
CA TRP A 168 -10.50 -2.27 -10.78
C TRP A 168 -11.05 -2.81 -9.46
N GLN A 169 -12.16 -2.23 -8.97
CA GLN A 169 -12.83 -2.65 -7.74
C GLN A 169 -13.30 -4.11 -7.83
N MET A 170 -13.82 -4.53 -8.98
CA MET A 170 -14.22 -5.91 -9.22
C MET A 170 -13.01 -6.87 -9.16
N CYS A 171 -11.88 -6.51 -9.76
CA CYS A 171 -10.65 -7.31 -9.68
C CYS A 171 -10.12 -7.41 -8.25
N VAL A 172 -10.15 -6.33 -7.46
CA VAL A 172 -9.79 -6.37 -6.03
C VAL A 172 -10.72 -7.32 -5.26
N ALA A 173 -12.02 -7.23 -5.45
CA ALA A 173 -13.00 -8.10 -4.80
C ALA A 173 -12.83 -9.58 -5.18
N LEU A 174 -12.63 -9.88 -6.47
CA LEU A 174 -12.38 -11.25 -6.93
C LEU A 174 -11.03 -11.79 -6.42
N THR A 175 -10.03 -10.93 -6.26
CA THR A 175 -8.75 -11.33 -5.64
C THR A 175 -8.94 -11.70 -4.18
N ASN A 176 -9.78 -10.99 -3.42
CA ASN A 176 -10.15 -11.40 -2.05
C ASN A 176 -10.77 -12.81 -2.01
N VAL A 177 -11.66 -13.14 -2.94
CA VAL A 177 -12.24 -14.49 -3.05
C VAL A 177 -11.15 -15.54 -3.30
N HIS A 178 -10.19 -15.20 -4.16
CA HIS A 178 -9.04 -16.07 -4.44
C HIS A 178 -8.17 -16.25 -3.20
N VAL A 179 -7.82 -15.18 -2.48
CA VAL A 179 -7.00 -15.22 -1.26
C VAL A 179 -7.67 -16.02 -0.14
N ASN A 180 -9.00 -15.92 -0.02
CA ASN A 180 -9.75 -16.69 0.95
C ASN A 180 -9.76 -18.20 0.64
N SER A 181 -9.58 -18.57 -0.63
CA SER A 181 -9.50 -19.97 -1.08
C SER A 181 -8.05 -20.50 -1.05
N GLU A 182 -7.09 -19.65 -1.41
CA GLU A 182 -5.67 -19.93 -1.45
C GLU A 182 -4.89 -18.74 -0.85
N PRO A 183 -4.36 -18.88 0.39
CA PRO A 183 -3.63 -17.81 1.05
C PRO A 183 -2.43 -17.29 0.23
N LEU A 184 -2.13 -15.99 0.40
CA LEU A 184 -0.99 -15.35 -0.28
C LEU A 184 0.34 -16.03 0.09
N ASN A 185 1.16 -16.29 -0.93
CA ASN A 185 2.43 -16.99 -0.79
C ASN A 185 3.61 -16.10 -1.23
N ASP A 186 4.82 -16.63 -1.31
CA ASP A 186 6.00 -15.86 -1.70
C ASP A 186 6.09 -15.60 -3.21
N GLU A 187 5.53 -16.48 -4.03
CA GLU A 187 5.44 -16.31 -5.49
C GLU A 187 4.63 -15.06 -5.84
N ASP A 188 3.56 -14.78 -5.10
CA ASP A 188 2.80 -13.53 -5.22
C ASP A 188 3.70 -12.29 -5.07
N GLY A 189 4.58 -12.30 -4.07
CA GLY A 189 5.53 -11.21 -3.85
C GLY A 189 6.55 -11.08 -4.99
N ASP A 190 7.00 -12.20 -5.55
CA ASP A 190 7.95 -12.22 -6.66
C ASP A 190 7.31 -11.80 -7.99
N ASN A 191 6.04 -12.15 -8.21
CA ASN A 191 5.24 -11.66 -9.33
C ASN A 191 5.12 -10.13 -9.30
N PHE A 192 4.86 -9.55 -8.13
CA PHE A 192 4.80 -8.09 -8.00
C PHE A 192 6.16 -7.42 -8.29
N LYS A 193 7.27 -8.01 -7.83
CA LYS A 193 8.61 -7.48 -8.15
C LYS A 193 8.89 -7.49 -9.65
N ARG A 194 8.52 -8.58 -10.34
CA ARG A 194 8.68 -8.73 -11.79
C ARG A 194 7.86 -7.68 -12.53
N TYR A 195 6.60 -7.51 -12.13
CA TYR A 195 5.72 -6.47 -12.64
C TYR A 195 6.32 -5.07 -12.50
N LEU A 196 6.85 -4.71 -11.32
CA LEU A 196 7.51 -3.43 -11.12
C LEU A 196 8.75 -3.26 -12.02
N GLN A 197 9.53 -4.33 -12.22
CA GLN A 197 10.70 -4.30 -13.10
C GLN A 197 10.29 -4.02 -14.56
N GLU A 198 9.27 -4.71 -15.07
CA GLU A 198 8.75 -4.52 -16.43
C GLU A 198 8.22 -3.09 -16.65
N LEU A 199 7.59 -2.49 -15.64
CA LEU A 199 7.14 -1.09 -15.67
C LEU A 199 8.31 -0.12 -15.76
N VAL A 200 9.39 -0.36 -15.00
CA VAL A 200 10.60 0.48 -15.04
C VAL A 200 11.23 0.41 -16.42
N GLU A 201 11.41 -0.79 -16.98
CA GLU A 201 11.97 -1.01 -18.31
C GLU A 201 11.14 -0.30 -19.39
N THR A 202 9.82 -0.52 -19.38
CA THR A 202 8.89 0.17 -20.30
C THR A 202 8.94 1.70 -20.13
N GLY A 203 9.09 2.19 -18.90
CA GLY A 203 9.20 3.61 -18.59
C GLY A 203 10.48 4.24 -19.16
N VAL A 204 11.60 3.53 -19.08
CA VAL A 204 12.89 3.94 -19.67
C VAL A 204 12.78 4.04 -21.19
N GLU A 205 12.26 3.00 -21.85
CA GLU A 205 12.07 3.01 -23.31
C GLU A 205 11.23 4.20 -23.80
N ARG A 206 10.18 4.57 -23.06
CA ARG A 206 9.33 5.71 -23.40
C ARG A 206 10.07 7.04 -23.30
N ARG A 207 10.94 7.19 -22.30
CA ARG A 207 11.77 8.40 -22.12
C ARG A 207 12.78 8.52 -23.26
N GLU A 208 13.40 7.42 -23.66
CA GLU A 208 14.35 7.38 -24.79
C GLU A 208 13.66 7.76 -26.10
N LYS A 209 12.51 7.15 -26.43
CA LYS A 209 11.72 7.48 -27.63
C LYS A 209 11.29 8.96 -27.68
N ARG A 210 10.90 9.54 -26.53
CA ARG A 210 10.58 10.98 -26.44
C ARG A 210 11.81 11.85 -26.70
N HIS A 211 12.95 11.51 -26.14
CA HIS A 211 14.20 12.25 -26.33
C HIS A 211 14.69 12.18 -27.78
N GLU A 212 14.55 11.04 -28.45
CA GLU A 212 14.83 10.90 -29.88
C GLU A 212 13.87 11.73 -30.75
N SER A 213 12.59 11.78 -30.39
CA SER A 213 11.57 12.55 -31.11
C SER A 213 11.77 14.07 -30.96
N GLN A 214 12.34 14.52 -29.83
CA GLN A 214 12.65 15.94 -29.57
C GLN A 214 13.96 16.41 -30.20
N LYS A 215 14.78 15.48 -30.71
CA LYS A 215 16.03 15.77 -31.45
C LYS A 215 15.82 15.90 -32.96
N LYS A 216 14.63 15.59 -33.46
CA LYS A 216 14.21 15.82 -34.85
C LYS A 216 13.50 17.15 -34.96
#